data_AF-A0AAW0CLL3-F1
#
_entry.id   AF-A0AAW0CLL3-F1
#
_cell.length_a   1.000
_cell.length_b   1.000
_cell.length_c   1.000
_cell.angle_alpha   90.00
_cell.angle_beta   90.00
_cell.angle_gamma   90.00
#
_symmetry.space_group_name_H-M   'P 1'
#
loop_
_entity.id
_entity.type
_entity.pdbx_description
1 polymer ?
#
loop_
_entity_poly.entity_id
_entity_poly.type
_entity_poly.pdbx_seq_one_letter_code
_entity_poly.pdbx_strand_id
1 'polypeptide(L)'
;MHLTFTSALLAAVALAIHAKAQSLIAFSGDSCNGGQGNDVACNGACIDFSGRHSFEVLGSAANVVLFSGGGCSGESFNFGTEQPNNCINVNTGTSISSFQCTGA
;
A
#
# COMPACT_ATOMS: atom_id res chain seq x y z
N MET A 1 46.08 -45.36 -3.17
CA MET A 1 46.55 -43.95 -3.18
C MET A 1 45.34 -43.10 -3.51
N HIS A 2 45.12 -42.06 -2.69
CA HIS A 2 44.00 -41.09 -2.67
C HIS A 2 43.66 -40.52 -4.08
N LEU A 3 42.49 -39.96 -4.40
CA LEU A 3 41.77 -38.86 -3.74
C LEU A 3 40.24 -38.86 -4.03
N THR A 4 39.54 -38.25 -3.09
CA THR A 4 38.10 -38.02 -2.89
C THR A 4 37.61 -36.64 -3.40
N PHE A 5 36.26 -36.45 -3.35
CA PHE A 5 35.50 -35.17 -3.27
C PHE A 5 35.32 -34.37 -4.59
N THR A 6 34.22 -33.65 -4.88
CA THR A 6 32.99 -33.27 -4.16
C THR A 6 31.99 -32.68 -5.17
N SER A 7 30.69 -32.88 -4.94
CA SER A 7 29.60 -32.17 -5.63
C SER A 7 29.73 -30.65 -5.50
N ALA A 8 29.63 -29.93 -6.63
CA ALA A 8 29.45 -28.48 -6.64
C ALA A 8 27.99 -28.15 -6.97
N LEU A 9 27.15 -28.01 -5.94
CA LEU A 9 25.87 -27.32 -6.05
C LEU A 9 26.16 -25.83 -6.28
N LEU A 10 25.81 -25.29 -7.45
CA LEU A 10 25.74 -23.85 -7.64
C LEU A 10 24.47 -23.32 -6.97
N ALA A 11 24.61 -22.76 -5.77
CA ALA A 11 23.56 -21.97 -5.15
C ALA A 11 23.49 -20.58 -5.82
N ALA A 12 22.50 -20.38 -6.68
CA ALA A 12 22.15 -19.04 -7.16
C ALA A 12 21.46 -18.28 -6.02
N VAL A 13 22.18 -17.39 -5.37
CA VAL A 13 21.59 -16.43 -4.42
C VAL A 13 20.90 -15.35 -5.25
N ALA A 14 19.58 -15.49 -5.43
CA ALA A 14 18.76 -14.38 -5.89
C ALA A 14 18.73 -13.32 -4.78
N LEU A 15 19.48 -12.22 -4.97
CA LEU A 15 19.31 -11.01 -4.19
C LEU A 15 17.93 -10.43 -4.53
N ALA A 16 16.89 -10.88 -3.84
CA ALA A 16 15.65 -10.14 -3.75
C ALA A 16 15.99 -8.86 -2.95
N ILE A 17 16.21 -7.77 -3.68
CA ILE A 17 16.34 -6.45 -3.08
C ILE A 17 14.97 -6.15 -2.49
N HIS A 18 14.85 -6.29 -1.17
CA HIS A 18 13.62 -5.97 -0.45
C HIS A 18 13.53 -4.45 -0.40
N ALA A 19 13.07 -3.83 -1.50
CA ALA A 19 12.41 -2.53 -1.37
C ALA A 19 11.34 -2.72 -0.30
N LYS A 20 11.35 -1.91 0.77
CA LYS A 20 10.27 -1.97 1.77
C LYS A 20 8.97 -1.92 1.00
N ALA A 21 8.16 -2.97 1.10
CA ALA A 21 6.88 -3.02 0.41
C ALA A 21 6.06 -1.83 0.91
N GLN A 22 5.87 -0.85 0.05
CA GLN A 22 5.05 0.31 0.34
C GLN A 22 3.60 -0.15 0.39
N SER A 23 2.90 0.25 1.43
CA SER A 23 1.55 -0.22 1.67
C SER A 23 0.68 0.84 2.31
N LEU A 24 -0.62 0.60 2.34
CA LEU A 24 -1.61 1.51 2.87
C LEU A 24 -2.54 0.77 3.82
N ILE A 25 -2.81 1.38 4.98
CA ILE A 25 -3.79 0.90 5.95
C ILE A 25 -4.90 1.94 6.05
N ALA A 26 -6.14 1.53 5.84
CA ALA A 26 -7.32 2.38 5.97
C ALA A 26 -8.03 2.15 7.31
N PHE A 27 -8.62 3.20 7.88
CA PHE A 27 -9.24 3.17 9.20
C PHE A 27 -10.68 3.69 9.14
N SER A 28 -11.55 3.18 10.02
CA SER A 28 -12.96 3.56 10.07
C SER A 28 -13.23 4.87 10.80
N GLY A 29 -12.22 5.53 11.38
CA GLY A 29 -12.35 6.85 11.98
C GLY A 29 -11.44 7.87 11.30
N ASP A 30 -11.55 9.14 11.70
CA ASP A 30 -10.97 10.28 10.98
C ASP A 30 -9.51 10.59 11.35
N SER A 31 -8.96 9.90 12.35
CA SER A 31 -7.60 10.14 12.88
C SER A 31 -6.85 8.83 13.05
N CYS A 32 -6.95 7.96 12.04
CA CYS A 32 -6.29 6.65 11.97
C CYS A 32 -6.58 5.80 13.21
N ASN A 33 -7.84 5.86 13.63
CA ASN A 33 -8.40 5.22 14.80
C ASN A 33 -9.66 4.42 14.42
N GLY A 34 -10.23 3.71 15.40
CA GLY A 34 -11.35 2.81 15.16
C GLY A 34 -10.92 1.50 14.50
N GLY A 35 -11.76 0.95 13.63
CA GLY A 35 -11.50 -0.31 12.96
C GLY A 35 -10.39 -0.17 11.93
N GLN A 36 -9.28 -0.86 12.14
CA GLN A 36 -8.19 -0.96 11.18
C GLN A 36 -8.58 -1.89 10.01
N GLY A 37 -8.19 -1.53 8.80
CA GLY A 37 -8.31 -2.34 7.60
C GLY A 37 -7.11 -3.27 7.38
N ASN A 38 -7.08 -3.91 6.22
CA ASN A 38 -5.91 -4.69 5.80
C ASN A 38 -4.76 -3.78 5.42
N ASP A 39 -3.54 -4.28 5.62
CA ASP A 39 -2.32 -3.71 5.06
C ASP A 39 -2.22 -4.11 3.58
N VAL A 40 -2.44 -3.16 2.67
CA VAL A 40 -2.49 -3.44 1.23
C VAL A 40 -1.32 -2.83 0.48
N ALA A 41 -0.71 -3.61 -0.42
CA ALA A 41 0.43 -3.15 -1.20
C ALA A 41 0.04 -2.04 -2.19
N CYS A 42 0.86 -1.00 -2.30
CA CYS A 42 0.70 0.07 -3.27
C CYS A 42 1.27 -0.30 -4.64
N ASN A 43 0.55 -1.22 -5.32
CA ASN A 43 0.89 -1.74 -6.64
C ASN A 43 -0.07 -1.28 -7.76
N GLY A 44 -0.92 -0.30 -7.49
CA GLY A 44 -1.92 0.22 -8.44
C GLY A 44 -3.22 -0.58 -8.52
N ALA A 45 -3.38 -1.65 -7.71
CA ALA A 45 -4.65 -2.34 -7.61
C ALA A 45 -5.75 -1.41 -7.08
N CYS A 46 -6.97 -1.61 -7.56
CA CYS A 46 -8.14 -0.93 -7.05
C CYS A 46 -8.70 -1.68 -5.83
N ILE A 47 -8.78 -1.01 -4.70
CA ILE A 47 -9.15 -1.59 -3.41
C ILE A 47 -10.39 -0.89 -2.86
N ASP A 48 -11.27 -1.64 -2.19
CA ASP A 48 -12.43 -1.08 -1.50
C ASP A 48 -11.99 -0.17 -0.33
N PHE A 49 -12.65 0.98 -0.21
CA PHE A 49 -12.47 1.95 0.88
C PHE A 49 -13.78 2.16 1.66
N SER A 50 -14.79 1.33 1.42
CA SER A 50 -16.13 1.54 1.97
C SER A 50 -16.09 1.51 3.50
N GLY A 51 -16.69 2.52 4.13
CA GLY A 51 -16.72 2.66 5.59
C GLY A 51 -15.37 3.04 6.22
N ARG A 52 -14.42 3.56 5.42
CA ARG A 52 -13.15 4.12 5.89
C ARG A 52 -13.14 5.64 5.73
N HIS A 53 -12.43 6.32 6.63
CA HIS A 53 -12.39 7.79 6.70
C HIS A 53 -10.98 8.36 6.85
N SER A 54 -9.99 7.51 7.14
CA SER A 54 -8.59 7.93 7.11
C SER A 54 -7.69 6.80 6.64
N PHE A 55 -6.47 7.13 6.27
CA PHE A 55 -5.45 6.14 5.92
C PHE A 55 -4.05 6.59 6.31
N GLU A 56 -3.15 5.61 6.44
CA GLU A 56 -1.72 5.82 6.57
C GLU A 56 -1.01 5.05 5.46
N VAL A 57 0.05 5.65 4.91
CA VAL A 57 0.96 5.00 3.97
C VAL A 57 2.22 4.60 4.73
N LEU A 58 2.60 3.32 4.65
CA LEU A 58 3.79 2.78 5.29
C LEU A 58 4.94 2.65 4.27
N GLY A 59 6.17 2.82 4.76
CA GLY A 59 7.38 2.64 3.95
C GLY A 59 7.88 3.94 3.33
N SER A 60 7.53 4.21 2.07
CA SER A 60 7.96 5.37 1.27
C SER A 60 6.77 6.22 0.83
N ALA A 61 7.05 7.36 0.19
CA ALA A 61 6.02 8.21 -0.36
C ALA A 61 5.13 7.48 -1.38
N ALA A 62 3.83 7.73 -1.32
CA ALA A 62 2.85 7.18 -2.26
C ALA A 62 2.04 8.27 -2.94
N ASN A 63 1.64 7.98 -4.18
CA ASN A 63 0.47 8.60 -4.79
C ASN A 63 -0.76 7.75 -4.45
N VAL A 64 -1.75 8.36 -3.79
CA VAL A 64 -3.03 7.72 -3.46
C VAL A 64 -4.14 8.47 -4.20
N VAL A 65 -4.97 7.73 -4.94
CA VAL A 65 -6.15 8.27 -5.61
C VAL A 65 -7.38 7.62 -5.02
N LEU A 66 -8.29 8.41 -4.47
CA LEU A 66 -9.57 7.94 -3.91
C LEU A 66 -10.71 8.25 -4.87
N PHE A 67 -11.70 7.37 -4.92
CA PHE A 67 -12.80 7.42 -5.88
C PHE A 67 -14.15 7.33 -5.18
N SER A 68 -15.11 8.14 -5.63
CA SER A 68 -16.47 8.10 -5.08
C SER A 68 -17.23 6.82 -5.41
N GLY A 69 -16.94 6.21 -6.57
CA GLY A 69 -17.50 4.93 -7.00
C GLY A 69 -16.62 3.73 -6.62
N GLY A 70 -17.23 2.55 -6.55
CA GLY A 70 -16.52 1.28 -6.42
C GLY A 70 -15.73 0.94 -7.70
N GLY A 71 -14.69 0.11 -7.58
CA GLY A 71 -13.88 -0.29 -8.74
C GLY A 71 -13.12 0.88 -9.38
N CYS A 72 -12.81 1.92 -8.60
CA CYS A 72 -12.02 3.08 -9.01
C CYS A 72 -12.66 3.85 -10.15
N SER A 73 -13.95 4.14 -9.97
CA SER A 73 -14.81 4.83 -10.92
C SER A 73 -15.40 6.11 -10.33
N GLY A 74 -15.91 7.00 -11.17
CA GLY A 74 -16.52 8.26 -10.75
C GLY A 74 -15.52 9.36 -10.49
N GLU A 75 -15.85 10.26 -9.56
CA GLU A 75 -15.01 11.40 -9.20
C GLU A 75 -13.78 10.92 -8.41
N SER A 76 -12.62 11.51 -8.71
CA SER A 76 -11.33 11.11 -8.14
C SER A 76 -10.66 12.24 -7.37
N PHE A 77 -10.00 11.90 -6.27
CA PHE A 77 -9.29 12.83 -5.39
C PHE A 77 -7.86 12.33 -5.17
N ASN A 78 -6.87 13.18 -5.46
CA ASN A 78 -5.46 12.81 -5.35
C ASN A 78 -4.90 13.27 -4.01
N PHE A 79 -4.18 12.38 -3.34
CA PHE A 79 -3.48 12.63 -2.10
C PHE A 79 -2.01 12.23 -2.28
N GLY A 80 -1.12 13.22 -2.15
CA GLY A 80 0.31 12.98 -2.05
C GLY A 80 0.67 12.67 -0.60
N THR A 81 1.34 11.55 -0.37
CA THR A 81 1.92 11.23 0.94
C THR A 81 3.42 11.43 0.88
N GLU A 82 3.88 12.64 1.20
CA GLU A 82 5.31 12.97 1.16
C GLU A 82 6.09 12.37 2.34
N GLN A 83 5.40 12.02 3.43
CA GLN A 83 5.99 11.35 4.58
C GLN A 83 5.24 10.06 4.91
N PRO A 84 5.95 8.94 5.10
CA PRO A 84 5.35 7.70 5.56
C PRO A 84 4.85 7.83 7.00
N ASN A 85 3.85 7.03 7.35
CA ASN A 85 3.20 6.94 8.66
C ASN A 85 2.50 8.24 9.11
N ASN A 86 2.18 9.14 8.17
CA ASN A 86 1.32 10.27 8.47
C ASN A 86 -0.14 9.87 8.24
N CYS A 87 -0.98 10.18 9.22
CA CYS A 87 -2.41 9.97 9.11
C CYS A 87 -3.06 11.02 8.20
N ILE A 88 -3.76 10.55 7.18
CA ILE A 88 -4.51 11.38 6.24
C ILE A 88 -6.01 11.19 6.52
N ASN A 89 -6.69 12.25 6.94
CA ASN A 89 -8.15 12.30 6.99
C ASN A 89 -8.71 12.53 5.58
N VAL A 90 -9.67 11.68 5.18
CA VAL A 90 -10.36 11.76 3.90
C VAL A 90 -11.64 12.58 4.07
N ASN A 91 -11.52 13.89 3.87
CA ASN A 91 -12.65 14.82 3.91
C ASN A 91 -12.87 15.48 2.54
N THR A 92 -13.40 14.71 1.60
CA THR A 92 -13.63 15.15 0.20
C THR A 92 -15.00 15.80 -0.01
N GLY A 93 -15.85 15.86 1.03
CA GLY A 93 -17.23 16.34 0.92
C GLY A 93 -18.19 15.35 0.26
N THR A 94 -17.73 14.15 -0.11
CA THR A 94 -18.52 13.05 -0.67
C THR A 94 -18.12 11.72 -0.05
N SER A 95 -18.93 10.68 -0.23
CA SER A 95 -18.55 9.32 0.15
C SER A 95 -17.51 8.76 -0.81
N ILE A 96 -16.48 8.13 -0.26
CA ILE A 96 -15.46 7.41 -1.00
C ILE A 96 -15.73 5.90 -0.90
N SER A 97 -15.64 5.20 -2.02
CA SER A 97 -15.92 3.77 -2.09
C SER A 97 -14.69 2.94 -2.46
N SER A 98 -13.69 3.53 -3.14
CA SER A 98 -12.47 2.79 -3.50
C SER A 98 -11.24 3.69 -3.63
N PHE A 99 -10.06 3.08 -3.69
CA PHE A 99 -8.81 3.78 -3.91
C PHE A 99 -7.82 2.95 -4.73
N GLN A 100 -6.84 3.65 -5.32
CA GLN A 100 -5.59 3.08 -5.82
C GLN A 100 -4.43 3.73 -5.09
N CYS A 101 -3.36 2.98 -4.84
CA CYS A 101 -2.10 3.57 -4.43
C CYS A 101 -0.93 2.98 -5.20
N THR A 102 0.06 3.83 -5.48
CA THR A 102 1.29 3.48 -6.20
C THR A 102 2.50 4.13 -5.53
N GLY A 103 3.67 3.54 -5.71
CA GLY A 103 4.95 4.19 -5.38
C GLY A 103 5.08 5.55 -6.06
N ALA A 104 5.55 6.56 -5.33
CA ALA A 104 5.90 7.87 -5.88
C ALA A 104 7.21 7.85 -6.66
#